data_AF-A0A644V8J7-F1
#
_entry.id   AF-A0A644V8J7-F1
#
_cell.length_a   1.000
_cell.length_b   1.000
_cell.length_c   1.000
_cell.angle_alpha   90.00
_cell.angle_beta   90.00
_cell.angle_gamma   90.00
#
_symmetry.space_group_name_H-M   'P 1'
#
loop_
_entity.id
_entity.type
_entity.pdbx_description
1 polymer ?
#
loop_
_entity_poly.entity_id
_entity_poly.type
_entity_poly.pdbx_seq_one_letter_code
_entity_poly.pdbx_strand_id
1 'polypeptide(L)'
;MKALMYRGNVLDRDFICAAYENSENSVNICYLNYELFNLQWAPGAVVYENKTGNINEYVKKFSPYDVQQSTNDVGKIVQNVWRPGLNLDHRKALEIDYGDESRAKKELKLLIRKLEEIFLYIEPDTRSIDLCYGHKTRELLILACTELENRWIHYIRLSNKGGADERYTTSDYVKLYDKLFLNEFKVTFTNHPFVSNIIPFSGWNHARPTQSLKFYDAYNKLKHNGYDNFEEAKLSYCIEAVSANIIMHCIRYSPYSIIEGNDSCSIIYNEFFSISLENPSLKNFYIPFLKKVEMATGVFSAPLGSCFEKLWEIESFAL
;
A
#
# COMPACT_ATOMS: atom_id res chain seq x y z
N MET A 1 8.81 -14.00 17.09
CA MET A 1 7.90 -13.59 18.18
C MET A 1 6.76 -12.80 17.59
N LYS A 2 5.50 -13.11 17.93
CA LYS A 2 4.34 -12.33 17.49
C LYS A 2 4.00 -11.21 18.47
N ALA A 3 3.41 -10.14 17.96
CA ALA A 3 2.83 -9.08 18.78
C ALA A 3 1.30 -9.20 18.84
N LEU A 4 0.70 -8.48 19.79
CA LEU A 4 -0.73 -8.26 19.90
C LEU A 4 -1.06 -6.88 19.31
N MET A 5 -1.84 -6.87 18.24
CA MET A 5 -2.38 -5.69 17.58
C MET A 5 -3.76 -5.37 18.14
N TYR A 6 -4.03 -4.10 18.44
CA TYR A 6 -5.33 -3.69 18.95
C TYR A 6 -5.65 -2.23 18.66
N ARG A 7 -6.92 -1.87 18.71
CA ARG A 7 -7.35 -0.46 18.67
C ARG A 7 -7.46 0.07 20.09
N GLY A 8 -6.79 1.18 20.37
CA GLY A 8 -6.87 1.89 21.66
C GLY A 8 -7.41 3.30 21.47
N ASN A 9 -7.99 3.85 22.52
CA ASN A 9 -8.37 5.25 22.57
C ASN A 9 -7.58 5.94 23.68
N VAL A 10 -6.81 6.99 23.32
CA VAL A 10 -6.05 7.79 24.27
C VAL A 10 -6.37 9.25 24.00
N LEU A 11 -6.93 9.96 24.99
CA LEU A 11 -7.27 11.39 24.90
C LEU A 11 -8.18 11.72 23.69
N ASP A 12 -9.27 10.96 23.51
CA ASP A 12 -10.25 11.11 22.41
C ASP A 12 -9.65 10.95 20.99
N ARG A 13 -8.51 10.27 20.87
CA ARG A 13 -7.93 9.88 19.59
C ARG A 13 -7.85 8.37 19.48
N ASP A 14 -8.23 7.87 18.31
CA ASP A 14 -8.11 6.46 17.98
C ASP A 14 -6.68 6.15 17.52
N PHE A 15 -6.09 5.16 18.16
CA PHE A 15 -4.80 4.61 17.83
C PHE A 15 -4.95 3.14 17.44
N ILE A 16 -4.07 2.69 16.57
CA ILE A 16 -3.75 1.26 16.47
C ILE A 16 -2.48 1.07 17.27
N CYS A 17 -2.40 0.03 18.08
CA CYS A 17 -1.24 -0.26 18.89
C CYS A 17 -0.76 -1.69 18.69
N ALA A 18 0.53 -1.91 18.91
CA ALA A 18 1.22 -3.17 18.83
C ALA A 18 1.98 -3.40 20.15
N ALA A 19 1.66 -4.48 20.85
CA ALA A 19 2.29 -4.85 22.11
C ALA A 19 3.04 -6.18 22.01
N TYR A 20 4.27 -6.24 22.52
CA TYR A 20 5.08 -7.46 22.60
C TYR A 20 6.07 -7.38 23.76
N GLU A 21 6.73 -8.49 24.07
CA GLU A 21 7.73 -8.56 25.14
C GLU A 21 9.13 -8.74 24.55
N ASN A 22 10.07 -7.83 24.82
CA ASN A 22 11.48 -8.06 24.47
C ASN A 22 12.21 -8.76 25.63
N SER A 23 13.55 -8.79 25.64
CA SER A 23 14.30 -9.45 26.73
C SER A 23 14.03 -8.85 28.12
N GLU A 24 13.81 -7.53 28.18
CA GLU A 24 13.80 -6.76 29.43
C GLU A 24 12.42 -6.18 29.76
N ASN A 25 11.63 -5.78 28.75
CA ASN A 25 10.44 -4.95 28.91
C ASN A 25 9.24 -5.48 28.11
N SER A 26 8.04 -5.08 28.55
CA SER A 26 6.85 -5.04 27.73
C SER A 26 6.89 -3.75 26.91
N VAL A 27 6.81 -3.88 25.59
CA VAL A 27 6.88 -2.77 24.63
C VAL A 27 5.50 -2.58 24.02
N ASN A 28 4.99 -1.35 24.04
CA ASN A 28 3.74 -0.98 23.40
C ASN A 28 3.98 0.20 22.46
N ILE A 29 3.64 0.03 21.18
CA ILE A 29 3.85 1.02 20.12
C ILE A 29 2.47 1.42 19.60
N CYS A 30 2.17 2.71 19.58
CA CYS A 30 0.90 3.23 19.05
C CYS A 30 1.12 4.08 17.79
N TYR A 31 0.29 3.80 16.80
CA TYR A 31 0.22 4.40 15.47
C TYR A 31 -1.00 5.31 15.42
N LEU A 32 -0.82 6.52 14.89
CA LEU A 32 -1.95 7.41 14.63
C LEU A 32 -2.79 6.84 13.48
N ASN A 33 -4.10 6.91 13.64
CA ASN A 33 -5.07 6.50 12.63
C ASN A 33 -5.24 7.58 11.53
N TYR A 34 -4.17 7.87 10.78
CA TYR A 34 -4.22 8.75 9.60
C TYR A 34 -3.83 7.97 8.33
N GLU A 35 -4.71 7.99 7.32
CA GLU A 35 -4.61 7.46 5.94
C GLU A 35 -3.83 6.13 5.74
N LEU A 36 -2.51 6.15 5.92
CA LEU A 36 -1.58 5.04 5.74
C LEU A 36 -1.03 4.46 7.05
N PHE A 37 -1.55 4.92 8.20
CA PHE A 37 -1.18 4.49 9.54
C PHE A 37 0.31 4.72 9.83
N ASN A 38 0.68 6.01 9.88
CA ASN A 38 2.06 6.41 10.11
C ASN A 38 2.42 6.32 11.60
N LEU A 39 3.60 5.76 11.87
CA LEU A 39 4.25 5.83 13.18
C LEU A 39 4.88 7.22 13.29
N GLN A 40 4.06 8.24 13.56
CA GLN A 40 4.61 9.51 14.03
C GLN A 40 5.10 9.28 15.46
N TRP A 41 6.41 9.41 15.68
CA TRP A 41 7.05 9.33 16.99
C TRP A 41 6.66 10.54 17.86
N ALA A 42 5.38 10.66 18.21
CA ALA A 42 4.93 11.60 19.21
C ALA A 42 5.47 11.16 20.58
N PRO A 43 5.74 12.09 21.51
CA PRO A 43 5.97 11.75 22.92
C PRO A 43 4.85 10.82 23.42
N GLY A 44 5.21 9.65 23.94
CA GLY A 44 4.25 8.63 24.39
C GLY A 44 3.79 7.64 23.30
N ALA A 45 4.24 7.75 22.05
CA ALA A 45 3.94 6.78 21.00
C ALA A 45 4.55 5.39 21.25
N VAL A 46 5.58 5.31 22.10
CA VAL A 46 6.11 4.04 22.60
C VAL A 46 6.17 4.07 24.12
N VAL A 47 5.59 3.06 24.74
CA VAL A 47 5.58 2.86 26.19
C VAL A 47 6.40 1.61 26.50
N TYR A 48 7.33 1.76 27.44
CA TYR A 48 8.12 0.66 28.01
C TYR A 48 7.71 0.46 29.46
N GLU A 49 7.34 -0.76 29.80
CA GLU A 49 7.07 -1.14 31.18
C GLU A 49 7.94 -2.36 31.53
N ASN A 50 8.48 -2.37 32.75
CA ASN A 50 9.13 -3.55 33.28
C ASN A 50 8.12 -4.71 33.24
N LYS A 51 8.58 -5.91 32.86
CA LYS A 51 7.72 -7.11 32.80
C LYS A 51 7.03 -7.33 34.14
N THR A 52 5.76 -6.97 34.22
CA THR A 52 4.94 -7.05 35.43
C THR A 52 3.64 -7.78 35.09
N GLY A 53 3.77 -9.06 34.71
CA GLY A 53 2.65 -9.92 34.35
C GLY A 53 2.64 -10.32 32.87
N ASN A 54 1.49 -10.82 32.40
CA ASN A 54 1.30 -11.31 31.03
C ASN A 54 0.90 -10.16 30.10
N ILE A 55 1.57 -10.01 28.94
CA ILE A 55 1.23 -8.97 27.94
C ILE A 55 -0.25 -8.95 27.52
N ASN A 56 -0.95 -10.09 27.57
CA ASN A 56 -2.38 -10.16 27.29
C ASN A 56 -3.21 -9.41 28.34
N GLU A 57 -2.82 -9.46 29.62
CA GLU A 57 -3.49 -8.72 30.69
C GLU A 57 -3.21 -7.22 30.57
N TYR A 58 -2.00 -6.86 30.12
CA TYR A 58 -1.65 -5.47 29.82
C TYR A 58 -2.55 -4.90 28.73
N VAL A 59 -2.63 -5.57 27.56
CA VAL A 59 -3.43 -5.09 26.42
C VAL A 59 -4.93 -5.02 26.76
N LYS A 60 -5.44 -5.97 27.55
CA LYS A 60 -6.85 -5.97 28.00
C LYS A 60 -7.24 -4.72 28.80
N LYS A 61 -6.30 -4.03 29.44
CA LYS A 61 -6.56 -2.75 30.12
C LYS A 61 -6.91 -1.63 29.14
N PHE A 62 -6.39 -1.69 27.91
CA PHE A 62 -6.56 -0.65 26.88
C PHE A 62 -7.59 -1.01 25.82
N SER A 63 -7.76 -2.30 25.50
CA SER A 63 -8.74 -2.76 24.52
C SER A 63 -9.22 -4.19 24.80
N PRO A 64 -10.40 -4.35 25.43
CA PRO A 64 -10.89 -5.67 25.82
C PRO A 64 -11.48 -6.52 24.67
N TYR A 65 -11.77 -5.95 23.48
CA TYR A 65 -12.58 -6.63 22.46
C TYR A 65 -11.95 -6.81 21.07
N ASP A 66 -10.88 -6.08 20.69
CA ASP A 66 -10.30 -6.15 19.34
C ASP A 66 -8.79 -6.41 19.37
N VAL A 67 -8.39 -7.49 20.04
CA VAL A 67 -6.98 -7.92 20.12
C VAL A 67 -6.73 -9.04 19.11
N GLN A 68 -5.79 -8.82 18.21
CA GLN A 68 -5.41 -9.76 17.14
C GLN A 68 -3.92 -10.05 17.20
N GLN A 69 -3.53 -11.30 17.00
CA GLN A 69 -2.12 -11.65 16.90
C GLN A 69 -1.56 -11.27 15.52
N SER A 70 -0.35 -10.71 15.47
CA SER A 70 0.30 -10.36 14.21
C SER A 70 0.54 -11.60 13.35
N THR A 71 0.41 -11.43 12.02
CA THR A 71 0.73 -12.47 11.04
C THR A 71 2.24 -12.62 10.92
N ASN A 72 2.99 -11.52 10.91
CA ASN A 72 4.44 -11.51 10.84
C ASN A 72 5.05 -11.43 12.23
N ASP A 73 6.26 -11.96 12.36
CA ASP A 73 7.05 -11.79 13.58
C ASP A 73 7.51 -10.33 13.72
N VAL A 74 7.67 -9.85 14.96
CA VAL A 74 8.25 -8.54 15.24
C VAL A 74 9.66 -8.46 14.64
N GLY A 75 9.94 -7.37 13.93
CA GLY A 75 11.20 -7.16 13.21
C GLY A 75 11.30 -7.86 11.86
N LYS A 76 10.24 -8.56 11.42
CA LYS A 76 10.21 -9.24 10.12
C LYS A 76 9.28 -8.56 9.13
N ILE A 77 9.68 -8.58 7.86
CA ILE A 77 8.89 -8.07 6.75
C ILE A 77 8.92 -9.03 5.56
N VAL A 78 7.99 -8.85 4.64
CA VAL A 78 8.00 -9.55 3.35
C VAL A 78 8.75 -8.70 2.33
N GLN A 79 9.70 -9.32 1.64
CA GLN A 79 10.51 -8.73 0.58
C GLN A 79 9.61 -7.99 -0.43
N ASN A 80 9.96 -6.74 -0.71
CA ASN A 80 9.31 -5.89 -1.72
C ASN A 80 7.83 -5.58 -1.46
N VAL A 81 7.24 -5.91 -0.30
CA VAL A 81 5.83 -5.63 0.00
C VAL A 81 5.73 -4.63 1.14
N TRP A 82 5.39 -3.38 0.83
CA TRP A 82 5.14 -2.35 1.83
C TRP A 82 3.84 -2.63 2.60
N ARG A 83 3.89 -2.43 3.91
CA ARG A 83 2.75 -2.39 4.82
C ARG A 83 2.98 -1.33 5.91
N PRO A 84 1.91 -0.85 6.55
CA PRO A 84 2.05 0.09 7.65
C PRO A 84 2.97 -0.40 8.75
N GLY A 85 3.64 0.55 9.39
CA GLY A 85 4.72 0.32 10.35
C GLY A 85 6.11 0.19 9.75
N LEU A 86 6.23 0.16 8.42
CA LEU A 86 7.49 0.35 7.71
C LEU A 86 7.59 1.78 7.14
N ASN A 87 7.99 2.72 8.00
CA ASN A 87 8.25 4.11 7.63
C ASN A 87 9.76 4.41 7.58
N LEU A 88 10.48 4.04 8.64
CA LEU A 88 11.93 4.19 8.76
C LEU A 88 12.66 3.09 7.97
N ASP A 89 13.75 3.46 7.30
CA ASP A 89 14.61 2.57 6.51
C ASP A 89 13.88 1.74 5.44
N HIS A 90 12.67 2.15 5.01
CA HIS A 90 11.84 1.39 4.06
C HIS A 90 12.59 1.02 2.77
N ARG A 91 13.53 1.85 2.30
CA ARG A 91 14.34 1.55 1.11
C ARG A 91 15.22 0.32 1.27
N LYS A 92 15.89 0.20 2.42
CA LYS A 92 16.73 -0.97 2.72
C LYS A 92 15.85 -2.19 2.95
N ALA A 93 14.76 -2.00 3.68
CA ALA A 93 13.86 -3.08 4.07
C ALA A 93 13.13 -3.68 2.85
N LEU A 94 12.69 -2.85 1.90
CA LEU A 94 12.05 -3.27 0.65
C LEU A 94 13.04 -3.58 -0.48
N GLU A 95 14.35 -3.63 -0.18
CA GLU A 95 15.43 -3.88 -1.15
C GLU A 95 15.27 -3.06 -2.44
N ILE A 96 15.04 -1.76 -2.27
CA ILE A 96 14.78 -0.84 -3.39
C ILE A 96 16.11 -0.54 -4.10
N ASP A 97 16.17 -0.88 -5.38
CA ASP A 97 17.17 -0.33 -6.29
C ASP A 97 16.75 1.08 -6.74
N TYR A 98 17.67 2.04 -6.63
CA TYR A 98 17.37 3.45 -6.94
C TYR A 98 17.16 3.68 -8.44
N GLY A 99 17.87 2.94 -9.30
CA GLY A 99 17.70 3.03 -10.74
C GLY A 99 16.31 2.55 -11.17
N ASP A 100 15.89 1.42 -10.62
CA ASP A 100 14.57 0.82 -10.77
C ASP A 100 13.45 1.76 -10.29
N GLU A 101 13.56 2.27 -9.05
CA GLU A 101 12.60 3.24 -8.49
C GLU A 101 12.48 4.48 -9.38
N SER A 102 13.61 5.05 -9.82
CA SER A 102 13.61 6.24 -10.67
C SER A 102 12.92 5.99 -12.02
N ARG A 103 13.07 4.79 -12.59
CA ARG A 103 12.39 4.40 -13.84
C ARG A 103 10.89 4.24 -13.60
N ALA A 104 10.50 3.50 -12.56
CA ALA A 104 9.11 3.30 -12.18
C ALA A 104 8.37 4.62 -11.92
N LYS A 105 9.03 5.60 -11.28
CA LYS A 105 8.46 6.95 -11.09
C LYS A 105 8.28 7.70 -12.40
N LYS A 106 9.19 7.57 -13.37
CA LYS A 106 9.05 8.21 -14.69
C LYS A 106 7.87 7.63 -15.47
N GLU A 107 7.71 6.31 -15.41
CA GLU A 107 6.60 5.60 -16.04
C GLU A 107 5.27 6.00 -15.40
N LEU A 108 5.18 6.01 -14.06
CA LEU A 108 3.99 6.45 -13.35
C LEU A 108 3.62 7.90 -13.68
N LYS A 109 4.62 8.80 -13.71
CA LYS A 109 4.43 10.19 -14.11
C LYS A 109 3.87 10.31 -15.53
N LEU A 110 4.34 9.47 -16.47
CA LEU A 110 3.84 9.47 -17.85
C LEU A 110 2.36 9.07 -17.90
N LEU A 111 1.96 8.06 -17.13
CA LEU A 111 0.56 7.64 -17.03
C LEU A 111 -0.32 8.76 -16.46
N ILE A 112 0.11 9.39 -15.36
CA ILE A 112 -0.62 10.50 -14.72
C ILE A 112 -0.78 11.67 -15.70
N ARG A 113 0.29 12.07 -16.40
CA ARG A 113 0.23 13.16 -17.40
C ARG A 113 -0.69 12.88 -18.56
N LYS A 114 -0.73 11.64 -19.04
CA LYS A 114 -1.67 11.25 -20.11
C LYS A 114 -3.11 11.32 -19.64
N LEU A 115 -3.36 10.97 -18.37
CA LEU A 115 -4.69 11.11 -17.78
C LEU A 115 -5.07 12.59 -17.61
N GLU A 116 -4.15 13.42 -17.12
CA GLU A 116 -4.31 14.88 -17.03
C GLU A 116 -4.61 15.51 -18.40
N GLU A 117 -3.89 15.11 -19.45
CA GLU A 117 -4.16 15.57 -20.82
C GLU A 117 -5.60 15.26 -21.25
N ILE A 118 -6.15 14.11 -20.87
CA ILE A 118 -7.55 13.76 -21.15
C ILE A 118 -8.50 14.66 -20.36
N PHE A 119 -8.18 14.98 -19.11
CA PHE A 119 -9.00 15.86 -18.27
C PHE A 119 -9.07 17.30 -18.77
N LEU A 120 -8.11 17.75 -19.59
CA LEU A 120 -8.20 19.05 -20.27
C LEU A 120 -9.39 19.16 -21.24
N TYR A 121 -9.90 18.01 -21.71
CA TYR A 121 -11.00 17.95 -22.69
C TYR A 121 -12.27 17.31 -22.13
N ILE A 122 -12.14 16.48 -21.10
CA ILE A 122 -13.25 15.72 -20.49
C ILE A 122 -13.20 15.94 -18.99
N GLU A 123 -14.13 16.74 -18.46
CA GLU A 123 -14.31 16.89 -17.01
C GLU A 123 -14.68 15.52 -16.40
N PRO A 124 -13.96 14.99 -15.39
CA PRO A 124 -14.28 13.71 -14.76
C PRO A 124 -15.43 13.85 -13.75
N ASP A 125 -16.67 13.79 -14.25
CA ASP A 125 -17.90 13.72 -13.46
C ASP A 125 -18.51 12.31 -13.50
N THR A 126 -19.54 12.06 -12.69
CA THR A 126 -20.18 10.73 -12.58
C THR A 126 -20.77 10.20 -13.88
N ARG A 127 -21.05 11.06 -14.86
CA ARG A 127 -21.59 10.66 -16.17
C ARG A 127 -20.49 10.51 -17.20
N SER A 128 -19.57 11.46 -17.27
CA SER A 128 -18.53 11.49 -18.29
C SER A 128 -17.56 10.32 -18.15
N ILE A 129 -17.28 9.85 -16.94
CA ILE A 129 -16.35 8.74 -16.71
C ILE A 129 -16.77 7.44 -17.42
N ASP A 130 -18.07 7.17 -17.52
CA ASP A 130 -18.60 5.93 -18.12
C ASP A 130 -19.12 6.11 -19.55
N LEU A 131 -19.45 7.34 -19.95
CA LEU A 131 -19.93 7.65 -21.31
C LEU A 131 -18.81 8.05 -22.26
N CYS A 132 -17.72 8.64 -21.76
CA CYS A 132 -16.63 9.10 -22.60
C CYS A 132 -15.62 7.99 -22.86
N TYR A 133 -15.46 7.65 -24.13
CA TYR A 133 -14.43 6.76 -24.65
C TYR A 133 -13.87 7.33 -25.97
N GLY A 134 -12.66 6.93 -26.33
CA GLY A 134 -12.00 7.43 -27.53
C GLY A 134 -10.60 6.87 -27.70
N HIS A 135 -9.88 7.39 -28.69
CA HIS A 135 -8.54 6.89 -29.01
C HIS A 135 -7.52 7.19 -27.89
N LYS A 136 -7.62 8.36 -27.24
CA LYS A 136 -6.72 8.75 -26.15
C LYS A 136 -6.94 7.92 -24.89
N THR A 137 -8.19 7.62 -24.54
CA THR A 137 -8.49 6.70 -23.42
C THR A 137 -8.09 5.27 -23.77
N ARG A 138 -8.32 4.80 -25.00
CA ARG A 138 -7.83 3.48 -25.45
C ARG A 138 -6.31 3.36 -25.34
N GLU A 139 -5.58 4.37 -25.82
CA GLU A 139 -4.12 4.43 -25.74
C GLU A 139 -3.64 4.36 -24.28
N LEU A 140 -4.21 5.21 -23.41
CA LEU A 140 -3.86 5.23 -21.99
C LEU A 140 -4.18 3.90 -21.30
N LEU A 141 -5.35 3.31 -21.54
CA LEU A 141 -5.75 2.03 -20.94
C LEU A 141 -4.79 0.90 -21.34
N ILE A 142 -4.38 0.84 -22.60
CA ILE A 142 -3.40 -0.15 -23.09
C ILE A 142 -2.05 0.05 -22.40
N LEU A 143 -1.56 1.29 -22.33
CA LEU A 143 -0.28 1.60 -21.68
C LEU A 143 -0.30 1.26 -20.19
N ALA A 144 -1.34 1.70 -19.46
CA ALA A 144 -1.48 1.48 -18.03
C ALA A 144 -1.62 0.00 -17.68
N CYS A 145 -2.40 -0.78 -18.45
CA CYS A 145 -2.54 -2.22 -18.20
C CYS A 145 -1.27 -3.00 -18.54
N THR A 146 -0.52 -2.59 -19.57
CA THR A 146 0.77 -3.21 -19.89
C THR A 146 1.78 -2.99 -18.78
N GLU A 147 1.82 -1.77 -18.22
CA GLU A 147 2.67 -1.46 -17.07
C GLU A 147 2.24 -2.22 -15.80
N LEU A 148 0.93 -2.39 -15.60
CA LEU A 148 0.40 -3.19 -14.50
C LEU A 148 0.79 -4.68 -14.64
N GLU A 149 0.74 -5.25 -15.84
CA GLU A 149 1.21 -6.61 -16.12
C GLU A 149 2.69 -6.77 -15.75
N ASN A 150 3.55 -5.82 -16.15
CA ASN A 150 4.97 -5.85 -15.80
C ASN A 150 5.18 -5.90 -14.27
N ARG A 151 4.37 -5.13 -13.52
CA ARG A 151 4.43 -5.10 -12.05
C ARG A 151 3.95 -6.41 -11.43
N TRP A 152 2.93 -7.06 -11.97
CA TRP A 152 2.53 -8.39 -11.50
C TRP A 152 3.61 -9.43 -11.80
N ILE A 153 4.16 -9.42 -13.02
CA ILE A 153 5.23 -10.33 -13.43
C ILE A 153 6.44 -10.24 -12.49
N HIS A 154 6.80 -9.03 -12.04
CA HIS A 154 7.84 -8.83 -11.02
C HIS A 154 7.60 -9.69 -9.78
N TYR A 155 6.40 -9.63 -9.18
CA TYR A 155 6.09 -10.41 -7.96
C TYR A 155 5.95 -11.90 -8.23
N ILE A 156 5.44 -12.31 -9.39
CA ILE A 156 5.41 -13.74 -9.75
C ILE A 156 6.84 -14.29 -9.83
N ARG A 157 7.76 -13.57 -10.49
CA ARG A 157 9.18 -13.95 -10.58
C ARG A 157 9.86 -13.93 -9.22
N LEU A 158 9.53 -12.95 -8.37
CA LEU A 158 10.06 -12.85 -7.01
C LEU A 158 9.69 -14.06 -6.15
N SER A 159 8.54 -14.69 -6.40
CA SER A 159 8.05 -15.83 -5.62
C SER A 159 8.78 -17.17 -5.90
N ASN A 160 9.80 -17.17 -6.76
CA ASN A 160 10.58 -18.36 -7.18
C ASN A 160 9.75 -19.53 -7.78
N LYS A 161 8.48 -19.29 -8.14
CA LYS A 161 7.58 -20.30 -8.73
C LYS A 161 7.48 -20.24 -10.26
N GLY A 162 8.24 -19.37 -10.94
CA GLY A 162 8.15 -19.22 -12.39
C GLY A 162 9.50 -19.07 -13.08
N GLY A 163 9.65 -19.73 -14.24
CA GLY A 163 10.83 -19.58 -15.09
C GLY A 163 10.88 -18.20 -15.75
N ALA A 164 12.07 -17.75 -16.15
CA ALA A 164 12.24 -16.45 -16.82
C ALA A 164 11.40 -16.32 -18.12
N ASP A 165 11.16 -17.44 -18.80
CA ASP A 165 10.46 -17.56 -20.10
C ASP A 165 9.00 -18.02 -20.00
N GLU A 166 8.44 -18.09 -18.80
CA GLU A 166 7.07 -18.55 -18.61
C GLU A 166 6.05 -17.47 -18.98
N ARG A 167 4.99 -17.86 -19.70
CA ARG A 167 3.86 -16.97 -20.02
C ARG A 167 2.87 -16.99 -18.87
N TYR A 168 2.75 -15.88 -18.17
CA TYR A 168 1.80 -15.71 -17.08
C TYR A 168 0.42 -15.30 -17.60
N THR A 169 -0.62 -15.76 -16.89
CA THR A 169 -2.01 -15.45 -17.20
C THR A 169 -2.67 -14.70 -16.03
N THR A 170 -3.88 -14.20 -16.23
CA THR A 170 -4.67 -13.60 -15.14
C THR A 170 -4.93 -14.56 -13.99
N SER A 171 -4.96 -15.86 -14.25
CA SER A 171 -5.07 -16.91 -13.21
C SER A 171 -3.83 -16.94 -12.30
N ASP A 172 -2.69 -16.47 -12.78
CA ASP A 172 -1.48 -16.32 -11.99
C ASP A 172 -1.47 -14.99 -11.25
N TYR A 173 -1.83 -13.90 -11.94
CA TYR A 173 -1.84 -12.56 -11.35
C TYR A 173 -2.82 -12.44 -10.18
N VAL A 174 -4.00 -13.08 -10.26
CA VAL A 174 -5.00 -13.02 -9.17
C VAL A 174 -4.49 -13.62 -7.85
N LYS A 175 -3.48 -14.49 -7.89
CA LYS A 175 -2.83 -15.03 -6.66
C LYS A 175 -2.10 -13.95 -5.86
N LEU A 176 -1.75 -12.82 -6.50
CA LEU A 176 -1.16 -11.66 -5.84
C LEU A 176 -2.16 -10.87 -5.01
N TYR A 177 -3.47 -11.02 -5.26
CA TYR A 177 -4.53 -10.24 -4.63
C TYR A 177 -4.41 -10.23 -3.10
N ASP A 178 -4.39 -11.42 -2.49
CA ASP A 178 -4.28 -11.57 -1.04
C ASP A 178 -2.86 -11.29 -0.53
N LYS A 179 -1.84 -11.63 -1.33
CA LYS A 179 -0.41 -11.52 -0.93
C LYS A 179 0.08 -10.08 -0.89
N LEU A 180 -0.47 -9.23 -1.75
CA LEU A 180 -0.14 -7.82 -1.84
C LEU A 180 -1.21 -6.94 -1.18
N PHE A 181 -2.25 -7.55 -0.58
CA PHE A 181 -3.33 -6.87 0.12
C PHE A 181 -4.03 -5.82 -0.75
N LEU A 182 -4.22 -6.15 -2.03
CA LEU A 182 -4.64 -5.19 -3.07
C LEU A 182 -6.03 -4.58 -2.80
N ASN A 183 -6.87 -5.32 -2.09
CA ASN A 183 -8.22 -4.91 -1.69
C ASN A 183 -8.25 -3.85 -0.59
N GLU A 184 -7.15 -3.69 0.13
CA GLU A 184 -7.07 -2.73 1.22
C GLU A 184 -6.63 -1.34 0.74
N PHE A 185 -6.17 -1.19 -0.50
CA PHE A 185 -5.70 0.10 -1.00
C PHE A 185 -6.79 0.88 -1.70
N LYS A 186 -6.85 2.17 -1.38
CA LYS A 186 -7.79 3.12 -1.96
C LYS A 186 -7.08 4.37 -2.44
N VAL A 187 -7.37 4.78 -3.66
CA VAL A 187 -6.90 6.04 -4.26
C VAL A 187 -8.06 7.02 -4.34
N THR A 188 -7.85 8.27 -3.96
CA THR A 188 -8.86 9.33 -3.99
C THR A 188 -8.38 10.47 -4.88
N PHE A 189 -9.28 11.04 -5.69
CA PHE A 189 -8.99 12.31 -6.37
C PHE A 189 -9.18 13.49 -5.41
N THR A 190 -8.13 14.28 -5.23
CA THR A 190 -8.14 15.43 -4.31
C THR A 190 -8.84 16.65 -4.90
N ASN A 191 -8.65 16.90 -6.20
CA ASN A 191 -9.19 18.09 -6.88
C ASN A 191 -10.48 17.85 -7.66
N HIS A 192 -10.96 16.60 -7.77
CA HIS A 192 -12.20 16.25 -8.47
C HIS A 192 -13.10 15.41 -7.54
N PRO A 193 -13.89 16.05 -6.65
CA PRO A 193 -14.63 15.34 -5.59
C PRO A 193 -15.72 14.41 -6.11
N PHE A 194 -16.08 14.50 -7.39
CA PHE A 194 -17.11 13.69 -8.04
C PHE A 194 -16.65 12.26 -8.34
N VAL A 195 -15.33 12.02 -8.44
CA VAL A 195 -14.74 10.68 -8.54
C VAL A 195 -14.11 10.32 -7.20
N SER A 196 -14.96 10.01 -6.23
CA SER A 196 -14.50 9.63 -4.89
C SER A 196 -14.23 8.13 -4.79
N ASN A 197 -13.15 7.77 -4.10
CA ASN A 197 -12.81 6.41 -3.67
C ASN A 197 -12.67 5.36 -4.79
N ILE A 198 -11.47 5.25 -5.35
CA ILE A 198 -11.13 4.24 -6.36
C ILE A 198 -10.41 3.09 -5.68
N ILE A 199 -11.03 1.91 -5.73
CA ILE A 199 -10.50 0.65 -5.21
C ILE A 199 -10.37 -0.29 -6.42
N PRO A 200 -9.32 -0.15 -7.24
CA PRO A 200 -9.29 -0.74 -8.58
C PRO A 200 -9.30 -2.27 -8.55
N PHE A 201 -8.84 -2.88 -7.46
CA PHE A 201 -8.85 -4.34 -7.29
C PHE A 201 -10.10 -4.85 -6.57
N SER A 202 -11.09 -3.99 -6.30
CA SER A 202 -12.33 -4.41 -5.63
C SER A 202 -13.06 -5.48 -6.46
N GLY A 203 -13.37 -6.61 -5.81
CA GLY A 203 -14.07 -7.73 -6.43
C GLY A 203 -13.24 -8.63 -7.34
N TRP A 204 -11.92 -8.40 -7.48
CA TRP A 204 -11.03 -9.29 -8.22
C TRP A 204 -11.05 -10.69 -7.60
N ASN A 205 -11.39 -11.72 -8.38
CA ASN A 205 -11.63 -13.06 -7.84
C ASN A 205 -11.04 -14.20 -8.69
N HIS A 206 -10.66 -15.27 -8.00
CA HIS A 206 -10.01 -16.45 -8.58
C HIS A 206 -10.90 -17.24 -9.56
N ALA A 207 -12.23 -17.19 -9.41
CA ALA A 207 -13.14 -17.94 -10.26
C ALA A 207 -13.24 -17.35 -11.67
N ARG A 208 -13.09 -16.03 -11.80
CA ARG A 208 -13.14 -15.30 -13.07
C ARG A 208 -12.05 -14.22 -13.10
N PRO A 209 -10.75 -14.61 -13.13
CA PRO A 209 -9.65 -13.67 -12.89
C PRO A 209 -9.60 -12.49 -13.85
N THR A 210 -9.92 -12.69 -15.13
CA THR A 210 -9.99 -11.58 -16.09
C THR A 210 -11.27 -10.77 -15.91
N GLN A 211 -12.44 -11.42 -15.97
CA GLN A 211 -13.74 -10.73 -16.04
C GLN A 211 -14.14 -10.03 -14.75
N SER A 212 -13.55 -10.44 -13.62
CA SER A 212 -13.81 -9.80 -12.33
C SER A 212 -13.02 -8.50 -12.14
N LEU A 213 -11.97 -8.27 -12.93
CA LEU A 213 -11.20 -7.04 -12.94
C LEU A 213 -11.58 -6.20 -14.18
N LYS A 214 -12.65 -5.41 -14.06
CA LYS A 214 -13.37 -4.83 -15.21
C LYS A 214 -12.48 -4.02 -16.16
N PHE A 215 -11.65 -3.10 -15.65
CA PHE A 215 -10.74 -2.32 -16.49
C PHE A 215 -9.75 -3.19 -17.26
N TYR A 216 -9.33 -4.31 -16.67
CA TYR A 216 -8.40 -5.25 -17.29
C TYR A 216 -9.10 -6.18 -18.30
N ASP A 217 -10.35 -6.58 -18.05
CA ASP A 217 -11.19 -7.25 -19.05
C ASP A 217 -11.42 -6.37 -20.28
N ALA A 218 -11.74 -5.08 -20.06
CA ALA A 218 -11.87 -4.07 -21.12
C ALA A 218 -10.57 -3.93 -21.94
N TYR A 219 -9.43 -3.83 -21.27
CA TYR A 219 -8.12 -3.87 -21.93
C TYR A 219 -7.94 -5.11 -22.81
N ASN A 220 -8.25 -6.31 -22.31
CA ASN A 220 -8.10 -7.54 -23.09
C ASN A 220 -9.00 -7.56 -24.32
N LYS A 221 -10.26 -7.11 -24.20
CA LYS A 221 -11.18 -6.95 -25.33
C LYS A 221 -10.61 -5.99 -26.38
N LEU A 222 -10.10 -4.84 -25.96
CA LEU A 222 -9.51 -3.83 -26.85
C LEU A 222 -8.22 -4.28 -27.53
N LYS A 223 -7.43 -5.14 -26.88
CA LYS A 223 -6.19 -5.74 -27.39
C LYS A 223 -6.48 -6.77 -28.48
N HIS A 224 -7.50 -7.60 -28.30
CA HIS A 224 -7.81 -8.69 -29.24
C HIS A 224 -8.81 -8.28 -30.33
N ASN A 225 -9.84 -7.51 -30.01
CA ASN A 225 -10.96 -7.13 -30.89
C ASN A 225 -11.31 -5.64 -30.78
N GLY A 226 -10.31 -4.77 -30.95
CA GLY A 226 -10.45 -3.33 -30.66
C GLY A 226 -11.44 -2.55 -31.53
N TYR A 227 -11.85 -3.07 -32.70
CA TYR A 227 -12.88 -2.43 -33.53
C TYR A 227 -14.29 -2.64 -32.95
N ASP A 228 -14.60 -3.87 -32.54
CA ASP A 228 -15.93 -4.25 -32.04
C ASP A 228 -16.16 -3.92 -30.57
N ASN A 229 -15.13 -3.46 -29.86
CA ASN A 229 -15.18 -3.17 -28.41
C ASN A 229 -14.62 -1.78 -28.10
N PHE A 230 -14.64 -0.85 -29.05
CA PHE A 230 -14.02 0.46 -28.88
C PHE A 230 -14.65 1.27 -27.72
N GLU A 231 -15.94 1.03 -27.45
CA GLU A 231 -16.71 1.59 -26.34
C GLU A 231 -16.21 1.13 -24.96
N GLU A 232 -15.44 0.04 -24.88
CA GLU A 232 -14.78 -0.39 -23.65
C GLU A 232 -13.59 0.51 -23.29
N ALA A 233 -13.18 1.46 -24.14
CA ALA A 233 -12.13 2.43 -23.84
C ALA A 233 -12.63 3.58 -22.93
N LYS A 234 -13.36 3.27 -21.87
CA LYS A 234 -13.97 4.26 -20.97
C LYS A 234 -12.93 4.99 -20.13
N LEU A 235 -13.23 6.25 -19.80
CA LEU A 235 -12.41 7.06 -18.91
C LEU A 235 -12.32 6.45 -17.49
N SER A 236 -13.40 5.85 -16.98
CA SER A 236 -13.41 5.15 -15.69
C SER A 236 -12.37 4.03 -15.62
N TYR A 237 -12.22 3.24 -16.68
CA TYR A 237 -11.19 2.20 -16.75
C TYR A 237 -9.77 2.74 -16.84
N CYS A 238 -9.56 3.88 -17.51
CA CYS A 238 -8.26 4.56 -17.46
C CYS A 238 -7.91 4.98 -16.03
N ILE A 239 -8.87 5.57 -15.32
CA ILE A 239 -8.72 6.02 -13.94
C ILE A 239 -8.39 4.84 -13.03
N GLU A 240 -9.13 3.74 -13.13
CA GLU A 240 -8.87 2.50 -12.38
C GLU A 240 -7.49 1.92 -12.70
N ALA A 241 -7.10 1.85 -13.98
CA ALA A 241 -5.81 1.32 -14.40
C ALA A 241 -4.61 2.18 -13.92
N VAL A 242 -4.73 3.51 -13.96
CA VAL A 242 -3.70 4.42 -13.41
C VAL A 242 -3.64 4.27 -11.88
N SER A 243 -4.78 4.19 -11.21
CA SER A 243 -4.85 3.97 -9.76
C SER A 243 -4.24 2.63 -9.35
N ALA A 244 -4.44 1.58 -10.13
CA ALA A 244 -3.80 0.28 -9.92
C ALA A 244 -2.27 0.38 -9.99
N ASN A 245 -1.74 1.18 -10.92
CA ASN A 245 -0.30 1.43 -11.03
C ASN A 245 0.25 2.24 -9.84
N ILE A 246 -0.50 3.24 -9.35
CA ILE A 246 -0.17 3.96 -8.12
C ILE A 246 -0.05 2.98 -6.95
N ILE A 247 -1.04 2.11 -6.75
CA ILE A 247 -1.06 1.13 -5.67
C ILE A 247 0.15 0.18 -5.77
N MET A 248 0.39 -0.38 -6.95
CA MET A 248 1.53 -1.28 -7.17
C MET A 248 2.87 -0.57 -6.96
N HIS A 249 2.97 0.71 -7.31
CA HIS A 249 4.14 1.55 -6.98
C HIS A 249 4.31 1.69 -5.47
N CYS A 250 3.26 2.02 -4.72
CA CYS A 250 3.31 2.17 -3.27
C CYS A 250 3.67 0.86 -2.56
N ILE A 251 3.17 -0.29 -3.05
CA ILE A 251 3.52 -1.60 -2.48
C ILE A 251 5.02 -1.87 -2.67
N ARG A 252 5.54 -1.64 -3.88
CA ARG A 252 6.95 -1.96 -4.21
C ARG A 252 7.95 -1.00 -3.57
N TYR A 253 7.64 0.30 -3.60
CA TYR A 253 8.59 1.37 -3.29
C TYR A 253 8.22 2.19 -2.04
N SER A 254 7.19 1.78 -1.30
CA SER A 254 6.55 2.56 -0.24
C SER A 254 5.77 3.77 -0.76
N PRO A 255 4.60 4.11 -0.18
CA PRO A 255 3.87 5.34 -0.52
C PRO A 255 4.68 6.61 -0.23
N TYR A 256 5.62 6.58 0.74
CA TYR A 256 6.48 7.73 1.03
C TYR A 256 7.38 8.13 -0.15
N SER A 257 7.68 7.19 -1.06
CA SER A 257 8.46 7.49 -2.27
C SER A 257 7.79 8.55 -3.16
N ILE A 258 6.46 8.65 -3.15
CA ILE A 258 5.69 9.61 -3.97
C ILE A 258 5.00 10.71 -3.15
N ILE A 259 4.61 10.44 -1.90
CA ILE A 259 3.93 11.45 -1.05
C ILE A 259 4.91 12.50 -0.56
N GLU A 260 6.08 12.08 -0.07
CA GLU A 260 7.09 12.96 0.54
C GLU A 260 8.17 13.40 -0.45
N GLY A 261 8.10 12.91 -1.69
CA GLY A 261 9.08 13.25 -2.72
C GLY A 261 8.94 14.70 -3.20
N ASN A 262 10.07 15.33 -3.52
CA ASN A 262 10.12 16.70 -4.06
C ASN A 262 10.34 16.75 -5.58
N ASP A 263 10.22 15.62 -6.27
CA ASP A 263 10.36 15.55 -7.72
C ASP A 263 9.02 15.75 -8.45
N SER A 264 9.13 15.96 -9.76
CA SER A 264 7.97 16.23 -10.62
C SER A 264 6.90 15.14 -10.68
N CYS A 265 7.20 13.86 -10.35
CA CYS A 265 6.17 12.82 -10.24
C CYS A 265 5.39 12.98 -8.95
N SER A 266 6.08 13.28 -7.86
CA SER A 266 5.49 13.48 -6.53
C SER A 266 4.60 14.72 -6.51
N ILE A 267 5.02 15.81 -7.16
CA ILE A 267 4.23 17.04 -7.29
C ILE A 267 2.89 16.78 -8.02
N ILE A 268 2.94 16.19 -9.22
CA ILE A 268 1.72 15.91 -9.99
C ILE A 268 0.83 14.86 -9.30
N TYR A 269 1.44 13.89 -8.61
CA TYR A 269 0.67 12.95 -7.80
C TYR A 269 -0.10 13.67 -6.69
N ASN A 270 0.58 14.46 -5.86
CA ASN A 270 -0.03 15.17 -4.72
C ASN A 270 -1.06 16.23 -5.15
N GLU A 271 -0.98 16.72 -6.38
CA GLU A 271 -1.99 17.61 -6.95
C GLU A 271 -3.32 16.89 -7.19
N PHE A 272 -3.29 15.69 -7.77
CA PHE A 272 -4.50 15.00 -8.23
C PHE A 272 -4.97 13.86 -7.32
N PHE A 273 -4.08 13.26 -6.54
CA PHE A 273 -4.33 11.99 -5.86
C PHE A 273 -3.92 12.01 -4.39
N SER A 274 -4.63 11.20 -3.60
CA SER A 274 -4.16 10.69 -2.32
C SER A 274 -4.36 9.18 -2.25
N ILE A 275 -3.60 8.51 -1.38
CA ILE A 275 -3.70 7.06 -1.16
C ILE A 275 -3.91 6.79 0.32
N SER A 276 -4.81 5.87 0.63
CA SER A 276 -5.15 5.45 1.98
C SER A 276 -5.42 3.95 2.01
N LEU A 277 -5.52 3.39 3.21
CA LEU A 277 -6.00 2.02 3.38
C LEU A 277 -7.47 1.99 3.82
N GLU A 278 -8.25 1.13 3.19
CA GLU A 278 -9.65 0.86 3.50
C GLU A 278 -9.79 -0.46 4.24
N ASN A 279 -10.30 -0.38 5.48
CA ASN A 279 -10.52 -1.52 6.36
C ASN A 279 -9.32 -2.50 6.45
N PRO A 280 -8.08 -2.01 6.67
CA PRO A 280 -6.94 -2.90 6.64
C PRO A 280 -6.92 -3.86 7.82
N SER A 281 -6.44 -5.07 7.56
CA SER A 281 -6.26 -6.09 8.58
C SER A 281 -5.02 -5.77 9.44
N LEU A 282 -5.23 -5.37 10.69
CA LEU A 282 -4.17 -4.92 11.62
C LEU A 282 -3.08 -5.96 11.84
N LYS A 283 -3.42 -7.25 11.85
CA LYS A 283 -2.46 -8.34 11.96
C LYS A 283 -1.38 -8.34 10.86
N ASN A 284 -1.63 -7.68 9.72
CA ASN A 284 -0.71 -7.63 8.59
C ASN A 284 0.18 -6.36 8.59
N PHE A 285 0.19 -5.60 9.68
CA PHE A 285 1.12 -4.47 9.84
C PHE A 285 2.49 -4.99 10.26
N TYR A 286 3.53 -4.27 9.84
CA TYR A 286 4.89 -4.55 10.28
C TYR A 286 5.18 -3.84 11.60
N ILE A 287 5.92 -4.52 12.45
CA ILE A 287 6.14 -4.09 13.83
C ILE A 287 7.64 -4.07 14.06
N PRO A 288 8.24 -2.90 14.29
CA PRO A 288 9.68 -2.81 14.48
C PRO A 288 10.09 -3.45 15.80
N PHE A 289 11.26 -4.09 15.79
CA PHE A 289 11.85 -4.65 16.98
C PHE A 289 12.71 -3.61 17.70
N LEU A 290 12.25 -3.17 18.87
CA LEU A 290 12.86 -2.11 19.66
C LEU A 290 13.52 -2.70 20.92
N LYS A 291 14.83 -2.48 21.08
CA LYS A 291 15.55 -2.91 22.29
C LYS A 291 15.23 -2.01 23.48
N LYS A 292 15.39 -0.71 23.26
CA LYS A 292 15.25 0.36 24.24
C LYS A 292 15.04 1.68 23.50
N VAL A 293 14.18 2.55 24.02
CA VAL A 293 14.15 3.96 23.64
C VAL A 293 14.91 4.73 24.71
N GLU A 294 15.89 5.52 24.28
CA GLU A 294 16.45 6.54 25.17
C GLU A 294 15.44 7.69 25.24
N MET A 295 14.96 8.00 26.45
CA MET A 295 14.04 9.11 26.67
C MET A 295 14.83 10.36 27.05
N ALA A 296 14.49 11.51 26.46
CA ALA A 296 15.02 12.79 26.90
C ALA A 296 14.67 13.02 28.37
N THR A 297 15.65 13.40 29.18
CA THR A 297 15.40 13.85 30.56
C THR A 297 14.92 15.30 30.54
N GLY A 298 13.67 15.55 30.95
CA GLY A 298 13.08 16.89 31.05
C GLY A 298 11.54 16.90 31.12
N VAL A 299 10.92 18.08 31.31
CA VAL A 299 9.46 18.27 31.44
C VAL A 299 8.67 17.90 30.16
N PHE A 300 9.37 17.79 29.04
CA PHE A 300 8.88 17.22 27.78
C PHE A 300 9.76 16.04 27.40
N SER A 301 9.56 14.89 28.04
CA SER A 301 10.27 13.66 27.70
C SER A 301 9.75 13.14 26.35
N ALA A 302 10.49 13.43 25.28
CA ALA A 302 10.34 12.78 23.99
C ALA A 302 11.37 11.65 23.86
N PRO A 303 11.12 10.62 23.03
CA PRO A 303 12.17 9.70 22.58
C PRO A 303 13.36 10.49 22.00
N LEU A 304 14.55 10.41 22.61
CA LEU A 304 15.81 10.96 22.05
C LEU A 304 16.25 10.18 20.81
N GLY A 305 15.90 8.90 20.78
CA GLY A 305 16.15 7.98 19.70
C GLY A 305 15.64 6.60 20.07
N SER A 306 14.97 5.93 19.13
CA SER A 306 14.68 4.50 19.23
C SER A 306 15.86 3.74 18.62
N CYS A 307 16.63 3.03 19.45
CA CYS A 307 17.62 2.10 18.93
C CYS A 307 16.90 0.81 18.53
N PHE A 308 16.71 0.59 17.22
CA PHE A 308 16.35 -0.73 16.70
C PHE A 308 17.43 -1.73 17.14
N GLU A 309 17.02 -2.89 17.66
CA GLU A 309 18.02 -3.90 18.06
C GLU A 309 18.69 -4.54 16.84
N LYS A 310 17.92 -4.69 15.76
CA LYS A 310 18.31 -5.28 14.49
C LYS A 310 17.60 -4.54 13.36
N LEU A 311 18.26 -4.44 12.21
CA LEU A 311 17.58 -4.12 10.96
C LEU A 311 16.50 -5.17 10.68
N TRP A 312 15.51 -4.82 9.86
CA TRP A 312 14.45 -5.72 9.45
C TRP A 312 15.00 -7.04 8.91
N GLU A 313 14.50 -8.17 9.40
CA GLU A 313 14.72 -9.48 8.80
C GLU A 313 13.75 -9.62 7.61
N ILE A 314 14.31 -9.83 6.42
CA ILE A 314 13.55 -9.85 5.16
C ILE A 314 13.21 -11.30 4.84
N GLU A 315 11.93 -11.63 4.86
CA GLU A 315 11.40 -12.92 4.44
C GLU A 315 11.11 -12.88 2.94
N SER A 316 11.50 -13.94 2.21
CA SER A 316 11.24 -14.03 0.77
C SER A 316 9.74 -14.00 0.48
N PHE A 317 9.36 -13.26 -0.57
CA PHE A 317 7.99 -13.24 -1.04
C PHE A 317 7.56 -14.64 -1.53
N ALA A 318 6.36 -15.09 -1.16
CA ALA A 318 5.84 -16.40 -1.54
C ALA A 318 4.35 -16.34 -1.91
N LEU A 319 4.02 -16.92 -3.07
CA LEU A 319 2.65 -17.11 -3.60
C LEU A 319 1.93 -18.27 -2.94
#